data_AF-A0AAD5J3K4-F1
#
_entry.id   AF-A0AAD5J3K4-F1
#
_cell.length_a   1.000
_cell.length_b   1.000
_cell.length_c   1.000
_cell.angle_alpha   90.00
_cell.angle_beta   90.00
_cell.angle_gamma   90.00
#
_symmetry.space_group_name_H-M   'P 1'
#
loop_
_entity.id
_entity.type
_entity.pdbx_description
1 polymer ?
#
loop_
_entity_poly.entity_id
_entity_poly.type
_entity_poly.pdbx_seq_one_letter_code
_entity_poly.pdbx_strand_id
1 'polypeptide(L)'
;MFSTDSYSTVRGVDKLIPVDVYLPGCPPKPEAVIDAITKLRKKISREIYEEQILLQQENRSFTFTTNHKFRVVGNKVKLGN
;
A
#
# COMPACT_ATOMS: atom_id res chain seq x y z
N MET A 1 -7.22 -16.59 3.10
CA MET A 1 -8.24 -17.48 2.52
C MET A 1 -8.82 -16.98 1.19
N PHE A 2 -8.46 -15.80 0.66
CA PHE A 2 -9.06 -15.32 -0.59
C PHE A 2 -8.29 -15.70 -1.86
N SER A 3 -7.10 -16.29 -1.77
CA SER A 3 -6.04 -16.38 -2.80
C SER A 3 -6.40 -17.00 -4.16
N THR A 4 -7.49 -17.76 -4.29
CA THR A 4 -7.86 -18.43 -5.55
C THR A 4 -9.10 -17.82 -6.21
N ASP A 5 -10.20 -17.59 -5.51
CA ASP A 5 -11.51 -17.34 -6.17
C ASP A 5 -12.19 -16.03 -5.75
N SER A 6 -11.67 -14.88 -6.17
CA SER A 6 -12.28 -13.58 -5.86
C SER A 6 -11.98 -12.54 -6.95
N TYR A 7 -13.01 -12.14 -7.70
CA TYR A 7 -12.92 -11.20 -8.82
C TYR A 7 -12.57 -9.76 -8.38
N SER A 8 -12.96 -9.37 -7.17
CA SER A 8 -12.82 -8.00 -6.66
C SER A 8 -11.68 -7.82 -5.66
N THR A 9 -10.92 -8.86 -5.30
CA THR A 9 -9.86 -8.75 -4.27
C THR A 9 -8.48 -8.73 -4.90
N VAL A 10 -7.65 -7.78 -4.50
CA VAL A 10 -6.23 -7.76 -4.89
C VAL A 10 -5.45 -8.77 -4.05
N ARG A 11 -4.58 -9.54 -4.72
CA ARG A 11 -3.68 -10.51 -4.09
C ARG A 11 -2.48 -9.79 -3.49
N GLY A 12 -2.53 -9.52 -2.18
CA GLY A 12 -1.50 -8.78 -1.47
C GLY A 12 -1.63 -7.26 -1.67
N VAL A 13 -1.26 -6.49 -0.65
CA VAL A 13 -1.34 -5.01 -0.69
C VAL A 13 -0.16 -4.38 -1.44
N ASP A 14 0.90 -5.16 -1.63
CA ASP A 14 2.20 -4.77 -2.21
C ASP A 14 2.11 -4.33 -3.67
N LYS A 15 1.01 -4.71 -4.33
CA LYS A 15 0.70 -4.30 -5.70
C LYS A 15 0.22 -2.86 -5.81
N LEU A 16 -0.25 -2.29 -4.69
CA LEU A 16 -0.78 -0.92 -4.63
C LEU A 16 0.17 0.02 -3.90
N ILE A 17 0.77 -0.45 -2.80
CA ILE A 17 1.59 0.35 -1.91
C ILE A 17 2.82 -0.48 -1.50
N PRO A 18 4.03 0.10 -1.46
CA PRO A 18 5.20 -0.62 -0.97
C PRO A 18 5.00 -1.03 0.50
N VAL A 19 5.27 -2.30 0.81
CA VAL A 19 5.16 -2.84 2.17
C VAL A 19 6.53 -2.92 2.82
N ASP A 20 6.63 -2.39 4.03
CA ASP A 20 7.89 -2.38 4.78
C ASP A 20 8.23 -3.71 5.45
N VAL A 21 7.23 -4.37 6.04
CA VAL A 21 7.37 -5.61 6.80
C VAL A 21 6.10 -6.45 6.64
N TYR A 22 6.26 -7.73 6.32
CA TYR A 22 5.16 -8.69 6.27
C TYR A 22 4.98 -9.44 7.59
N LEU A 23 3.73 -9.58 8.02
CA LEU A 23 3.36 -10.39 9.18
C LEU A 23 2.39 -11.51 8.77
N PRO A 24 2.86 -12.77 8.70
CA PRO A 24 1.98 -13.90 8.41
C PRO A 24 1.11 -14.26 9.64
N GLY A 25 -0.16 -14.58 9.41
CA GLY A 25 -1.08 -15.06 10.44
C GLY A 25 -2.54 -14.82 10.06
N CYS A 26 -3.45 -15.63 10.61
CA CYS A 26 -4.90 -15.47 10.38
C CYS A 26 -5.71 -15.96 11.60
N PRO A 27 -5.93 -15.10 12.61
CA PRO A 27 -5.24 -13.84 12.89
C PRO A 27 -3.83 -14.09 13.45
N PRO A 28 -2.88 -13.16 13.28
CA PRO A 28 -1.57 -13.29 13.90
C PRO A 28 -1.69 -13.24 15.43
N LYS A 29 -0.81 -13.98 16.10
CA LYS A 29 -0.69 -13.94 17.56
C LYS A 29 -0.20 -12.56 18.02
N PRO A 30 -0.60 -12.07 19.21
CA PRO A 30 -0.20 -10.76 19.69
C PRO A 30 1.32 -10.61 19.82
N GLU A 31 2.04 -11.68 20.17
CA GLU A 31 3.51 -11.66 20.24
C GLU A 31 4.14 -11.38 18.87
N ALA A 32 3.56 -11.93 17.80
CA ALA A 32 4.04 -11.75 16.44
C ALA A 32 3.82 -10.31 15.94
N VAL A 33 2.77 -9.64 16.41
CA VAL A 33 2.52 -8.21 16.12
C VAL A 33 3.60 -7.34 16.78
N ILE A 34 3.93 -7.61 18.05
CA ILE A 34 4.96 -6.87 18.79
C ILE A 34 6.34 -7.05 18.12
N ASP A 35 6.65 -8.27 17.67
CA ASP A 35 7.88 -8.56 16.93
C ASP A 35 7.93 -7.81 15.58
N ALA A 36 6.82 -7.75 14.84
CA ALA A 36 6.74 -6.99 13.60
C ALA A 36 7.01 -5.49 13.81
N ILE A 37 6.45 -4.89 14.86
CA ILE A 37 6.71 -3.49 15.23
C ILE A 37 8.18 -3.29 15.61
N THR A 38 8.77 -4.24 16.31
CA THR A 38 10.18 -4.19 16.71
C THR A 38 11.10 -4.28 15.49
N LYS A 39 10.77 -5.13 14.52
CA LYS A 39 11.47 -5.22 13.22
C LYS A 39 11.35 -3.93 12.41
N LEU A 40 10.17 -3.30 12.40
CA LEU A 40 9.96 -2.01 11.74
C LEU A 40 10.85 -0.92 12.37
N ARG A 41 10.88 -0.82 13.70
CA ARG A 41 11.77 0.12 14.40
C ARG A 41 13.23 -0.10 14.03
N LYS A 42 13.69 -1.35 13.99
CA LYS A 42 15.07 -1.70 13.56
C LYS A 42 15.35 -1.37 12.10
N LYS A 43 14.34 -1.40 11.22
CA LYS A 43 14.46 -1.00 9.82
C LYS A 43 14.67 0.51 9.72
N ILE A 44 13.82 1.30 10.38
CA ILE A 44 13.93 2.76 10.45
C ILE A 44 15.27 3.19 11.03
N SER A 45 15.71 2.57 12.14
CA SER A 45 17.01 2.91 12.74
C SER A 45 18.16 2.66 11.77
N ARG A 46 18.10 1.63 10.92
CA ARG A 46 19.13 1.37 9.89
C ARG A 46 19.05 2.35 8.73
N GLU A 47 17.84 2.65 8.26
CA GLU A 47 17.62 3.61 7.17
C GLU A 47 18.16 4.99 7.51
N ILE A 48 18.01 5.46 8.75
CA ILE A 48 18.59 6.74 9.19
C ILE A 48 20.12 6.80 9.02
N TYR A 49 20.82 5.66 9.17
CA TYR A 49 22.27 5.61 8.93
C TYR A 49 22.64 5.56 7.44
N GLU A 50 21.81 4.92 6.61
CA GLU A 50 22.06 4.80 5.16
C GLU A 50 21.56 5.99 4.33
N GLU A 51 20.48 6.65 4.76
CA GLU A 51 19.91 7.84 4.12
C GLU A 51 20.85 9.05 4.26
N GLN A 52 21.68 9.09 5.30
CA GLN A 52 22.79 10.04 5.40
C GLN A 52 23.84 9.84 4.28
N ILE A 53 23.90 8.66 3.66
CA ILE A 53 24.85 8.32 2.60
C ILE A 53 24.24 8.50 1.20
N LEU A 54 22.90 8.50 1.05
CA LEU A 54 22.18 8.47 -0.24
C LEU A 54 21.08 9.54 -0.39
N LEU A 55 21.35 10.79 -0.03
CA LEU A 55 20.49 11.91 -0.46
C LEU A 55 20.57 12.08 -1.98
N GLN A 56 19.68 11.43 -2.75
CA GLN A 56 19.22 11.86 -4.07
C GLN A 56 18.38 10.76 -4.73
N GLN A 57 17.45 11.19 -5.58
CA GLN A 57 16.65 10.38 -6.51
C GLN A 57 15.38 9.81 -5.89
N GLU A 58 14.18 10.20 -6.30
CA GLU A 58 13.76 11.14 -7.31
C GLU A 58 12.26 11.29 -7.08
N ASN A 59 11.77 12.53 -6.93
CA ASN A 59 10.34 12.82 -6.99
C ASN A 59 9.87 12.52 -8.43
N ARG A 60 9.62 11.24 -8.74
CA ARG A 60 9.05 10.83 -10.02
C ARG A 60 7.60 11.26 -10.02
N SER A 61 7.38 12.50 -10.45
CA SER A 61 6.08 13.03 -10.84
C SER A 61 5.47 12.08 -11.86
N PHE A 62 4.60 11.19 -11.39
CA PHE A 62 3.83 10.25 -12.20
C PHE A 62 2.64 10.99 -12.85
N THR A 63 2.88 12.06 -13.59
CA THR A 63 1.85 12.71 -14.41
C THR A 63 1.85 12.08 -15.80
N PHE A 64 1.37 10.84 -15.89
CA PHE A 64 0.95 10.27 -17.17
C PHE A 64 -0.38 10.93 -17.56
N THR A 65 -0.33 12.01 -18.34
CA THR A 65 -1.51 12.69 -18.88
C THR A 65 -2.12 11.84 -20.00
N THR A 66 -2.81 10.76 -19.63
CA THR A 66 -3.61 10.01 -20.61
C THR A 66 -4.84 10.85 -21.00
N ASN A 67 -4.73 11.52 -22.15
CA ASN A 67 -5.82 12.16 -22.90
C ASN A 67 -6.86 11.12 -23.31
N HIS A 68 -7.72 10.72 -22.39
CA HIS A 68 -8.84 9.86 -22.73
C HIS A 68 -10.13 10.62 -22.48
N LYS A 69 -11.04 10.52 -23.45
CA LYS A 69 -12.33 11.19 -23.44
C LYS A 69 -13.30 10.36 -22.60
N PHE A 70 -13.20 10.49 -21.27
CA PHE A 70 -14.20 9.92 -20.37
C PHE A 70 -15.58 10.52 -20.68
N ARG A 71 -16.56 9.67 -20.94
CA ARG A 71 -17.97 10.07 -20.90
C ARG A 71 -18.42 10.01 -19.45
N VAL A 72 -18.58 11.18 -18.83
CA VAL A 72 -19.11 11.30 -17.47
C VAL A 72 -20.56 10.84 -17.47
N VAL A 73 -20.82 9.68 -16.85
CA VAL A 73 -22.17 9.22 -16.54
C VAL A 73 -22.46 9.65 -15.11
N GLY A 74 -23.25 10.72 -14.96
CA GLY A 74 -23.64 11.24 -13.65
C GLY A 74 -24.58 10.27 -12.92
N ASN A 75 -24.31 10.01 -11.65
CA ASN A 75 -25.27 9.32 -10.77
C ASN A 75 -26.43 10.28 -10.50
N LYS A 76 -27.63 9.98 -11.03
CA LYS A 76 -28.86 10.66 -10.58
C LYS A 76 -29.16 10.22 -9.15
N VAL A 77 -28.65 10.98 -8.18
CA VAL A 77 -29.14 10.93 -6.80
C VAL A 77 -30.60 11.39 -6.87
N LYS A 78 -31.53 10.44 -6.78
CA LYS A 78 -32.93 10.79 -6.52
C LYS A 78 -32.96 11.36 -5.11
N LEU A 79 -32.95 12.69 -5.00
CA LEU A 79 -33.40 13.38 -3.82
C LEU A 79 -34.89 13.05 -3.70
N GLY A 80 -35.20 12.08 -2.84
CA GLY A 80 -36.58 11.77 -2.47
C GLY A 80 -37.17 12.98 -1.75
N ASN A 81 -38.44 13.25 -2.07
CA ASN A 81 -39.26 14.31 -1.50
C ASN A 81 -39.43 14.15 0.01
#